data_AF-A0A519QLL8-F1
#
_entry.id   AF-A0A519QLL8-F1
#
_cell.length_a   1.000
_cell.length_b   1.000
_cell.length_c   1.000
_cell.angle_alpha   90.00
_cell.angle_beta   90.00
_cell.angle_gamma   90.00
#
_symmetry.space_group_name_H-M   'P 1'
#
loop_
_entity.id
_entity.type
_entity.pdbx_description
1 polymer ?
#
loop_
_entity_poly.entity_id
_entity_poly.type
_entity_poly.pdbx_seq_one_letter_code
_entity_poly.pdbx_strand_id
1 'polypeptide(L)'
;MAEPGDPHHPDDHDDHVGFASAASLQGRPRDVTPEPERAPQPELAPEPVLEAAPEPEPDLFDPPAPPEPIVAAPVAPPPAPTPERRPASADSIFEASPEFTGRSRDREPPQQDLPGGGMNLYAVYALILLAVPTLGVSAAIALVAVTGRAGPADPLSRSHFIYQQRTLWAAFIAGLIGVVLIPAGIFALGISLIFFLALWVVLRGATGVWNLKSGRAISNPRSWWI
;
A
#
# COMPACT_ATOMS: atom_id res chain seq x y z
N MET A 1 -10.46 69.94 15.22
CA MET A 1 -11.11 69.82 13.91
C MET A 1 -10.03 69.43 12.93
N ALA A 2 -9.94 68.15 12.59
CA ALA A 2 -9.06 67.62 11.54
C ALA A 2 -9.93 66.68 10.69
N GLU A 3 -9.97 66.93 9.39
CA GLU A 3 -10.77 66.21 8.40
C GLU A 3 -10.32 64.75 8.24
N PRO A 4 -11.26 63.79 8.11
CA PRO A 4 -10.93 62.43 7.72
C PRO A 4 -10.99 62.30 6.20
N GLY A 5 -9.84 62.04 5.56
CA GLY A 5 -9.82 61.56 4.17
C GLY A 5 -8.82 62.24 3.25
N ASP A 6 -7.55 62.37 3.65
CA ASP A 6 -6.46 62.64 2.69
C ASP A 6 -5.74 61.31 2.38
N PRO A 7 -5.90 60.74 1.17
CA PRO A 7 -5.33 59.44 0.78
C PRO A 7 -3.81 59.48 0.49
N HIS A 8 -3.13 60.58 0.80
CA HIS A 8 -1.69 60.75 0.56
C HIS A 8 -0.91 61.10 1.83
N HIS A 9 -1.31 60.56 2.99
CA HIS A 9 -0.48 60.66 4.19
C HIS A 9 0.76 59.76 4.04
N PRO A 10 1.99 60.30 4.15
CA PRO A 10 3.22 59.54 3.93
C PRO A 10 3.55 58.45 4.97
N ASP A 11 2.64 58.18 5.92
CA ASP A 11 2.80 57.20 7.01
C ASP A 11 1.76 56.07 6.95
N ASP A 12 1.03 55.93 5.83
CA ASP A 12 0.11 54.80 5.64
C ASP A 12 0.92 53.53 5.31
N HIS A 13 1.33 52.82 6.36
CA HIS A 13 2.13 51.60 6.28
C HIS A 13 1.35 50.35 5.83
N ASP A 14 0.06 50.50 5.53
CA ASP A 14 -0.82 49.42 5.11
C ASP A 14 -0.48 48.88 3.70
N ASP A 15 0.23 49.66 2.87
CA ASP A 15 0.72 49.23 1.56
C ASP A 15 1.89 48.22 1.62
N HIS A 16 2.51 48.05 2.79
CA HIS A 16 3.64 47.12 2.98
C HIS A 16 3.21 45.71 3.44
N VAL A 17 1.95 45.53 3.83
CA VAL A 17 1.40 44.23 4.19
C VAL A 17 0.71 43.66 2.95
N GLY A 18 1.48 42.93 2.14
CA GLY A 18 1.11 42.39 0.82
C GLY A 18 -0.01 41.34 0.77
N PHE A 19 -1.05 41.47 1.59
CA PHE A 19 -2.17 40.54 1.64
C PHE A 19 -3.54 41.19 1.39
N ALA A 20 -3.68 42.52 1.33
CA ALA A 20 -5.00 43.16 1.13
C ALA A 20 -5.03 44.54 0.42
N SER A 21 -4.03 44.93 -0.39
CA SER A 21 -4.13 46.18 -1.16
C SER A 21 -5.11 46.04 -2.34
N ALA A 22 -5.89 47.09 -2.65
CA ALA A 22 -6.83 47.12 -3.78
C ALA A 22 -6.16 46.80 -5.14
N ALA A 23 -4.86 47.07 -5.28
CA ALA A 23 -4.07 46.69 -6.44
C ALA A 23 -3.92 45.17 -6.64
N SER A 24 -3.96 44.37 -5.57
CA SER A 24 -3.83 42.89 -5.65
C SER A 24 -5.10 42.19 -6.14
N LEU A 25 -6.25 42.88 -6.13
CA LEU A 25 -7.53 42.38 -6.64
C LEU A 25 -7.71 42.64 -8.14
N GLN A 26 -6.82 43.40 -8.78
CA GLN A 26 -6.85 43.59 -10.22
C GLN A 26 -6.29 42.33 -10.90
N GLY A 27 -7.19 41.40 -11.18
CA GLY A 27 -6.88 40.15 -11.87
C GLY A 27 -6.12 40.40 -13.17
N ARG A 28 -4.94 39.79 -13.28
CA ARG A 28 -4.14 39.79 -14.50
C ARG A 28 -4.89 39.01 -15.59
N PRO A 29 -5.19 39.60 -16.76
CA PRO A 29 -5.72 38.83 -17.88
C PRO A 29 -4.67 37.79 -18.30
N ARG A 30 -5.11 36.53 -18.45
CA ARG A 30 -4.26 35.47 -18.99
C ARG A 30 -4.04 35.75 -20.47
N ASP A 31 -2.80 36.03 -20.85
CA ASP A 31 -2.41 35.92 -22.26
C ASP A 31 -2.51 34.46 -22.67
N VAL A 32 -3.50 34.15 -23.50
CA VAL A 32 -3.61 32.87 -24.18
C VAL A 32 -2.45 32.81 -25.18
N THR A 33 -1.35 32.18 -24.79
CA THR A 33 -0.34 31.75 -25.76
C THR A 33 -1.05 30.80 -26.73
N PRO A 34 -1.08 31.09 -28.04
CA PRO A 34 -1.64 30.15 -29.01
C PRO A 34 -0.88 28.83 -28.90
N GLU A 35 -1.66 27.76 -28.77
CA GLU A 35 -1.22 26.37 -28.79
C GLU A 35 -0.23 26.17 -29.96
N PRO A 36 0.97 25.60 -29.74
CA PRO A 36 1.87 25.33 -30.83
C PRO A 36 1.19 24.35 -31.78
N GLU A 37 0.96 24.84 -32.99
CA GLU A 37 0.42 24.13 -34.13
C GLU A 37 0.97 22.71 -34.19
N ARG A 38 0.05 21.73 -34.06
CA ARG A 38 0.35 20.30 -34.12
C ARG A 38 1.20 20.02 -35.36
N ALA A 39 2.48 19.73 -35.14
CA ALA A 39 3.38 19.28 -36.20
C ALA A 39 2.72 18.11 -36.95
N PRO A 40 2.81 18.05 -38.29
CA PRO A 40 2.26 16.95 -39.07
C PRO A 40 2.86 15.63 -38.57
N GLN A 41 1.99 14.68 -38.28
CA GLN A 41 2.37 13.33 -37.87
C GLN A 41 3.33 12.76 -38.93
N PRO A 42 4.48 12.19 -38.54
CA PRO A 42 5.30 11.46 -39.49
C PRO A 42 4.47 10.29 -40.04
N GLU A 43 4.32 10.31 -41.35
CA GLU A 43 3.72 9.29 -42.18
C GLU A 43 4.20 7.90 -41.74
N LEU A 44 3.24 7.00 -41.47
CA LEU A 44 3.53 5.61 -41.09
C LEU A 44 4.55 5.03 -42.08
N ALA A 45 5.75 4.74 -41.58
CA ALA A 45 6.62 3.80 -42.26
C ALA A 45 5.85 2.47 -42.42
N PRO A 46 5.95 1.79 -43.57
CA PRO A 46 5.28 0.51 -43.76
C PRO A 46 5.75 -0.46 -42.68
N GLU A 47 4.79 -1.10 -42.02
CA GLU A 47 5.07 -2.07 -40.96
C GLU A 47 6.06 -3.12 -41.46
N PRO A 48 7.07 -3.51 -40.67
CA PRO A 48 7.83 -4.70 -40.99
C PRO A 48 6.84 -5.87 -40.97
N VAL A 49 6.70 -6.53 -42.12
CA VAL A 49 5.96 -7.78 -42.24
C VAL A 49 6.52 -8.72 -41.18
N LEU A 50 5.76 -8.92 -40.11
CA LEU A 50 5.97 -9.97 -39.13
C LEU A 50 5.85 -11.27 -39.91
N GLU A 51 6.99 -11.79 -40.34
CA GLU A 51 7.15 -13.14 -40.83
C GLU A 51 6.53 -14.05 -39.76
N ALA A 52 5.45 -14.72 -40.14
CA ALA A 52 4.67 -15.57 -39.25
C ALA A 52 5.63 -16.54 -38.55
N ALA A 53 5.70 -16.45 -37.22
CA ALA A 53 6.43 -17.40 -36.43
C ALA A 53 5.93 -18.82 -36.80
N PRO A 54 6.82 -19.79 -37.05
CA PRO A 54 6.40 -21.14 -37.37
C PRO A 54 5.57 -21.67 -36.20
N GLU A 55 4.43 -22.30 -36.51
CA GLU A 55 3.58 -22.92 -35.49
C GLU A 55 4.41 -23.91 -34.66
N PRO A 56 4.25 -23.93 -33.33
CA PRO A 56 4.99 -24.86 -32.49
C PRO A 56 4.60 -26.29 -32.86
N GLU A 57 5.57 -27.08 -33.31
CA GLU A 57 5.39 -28.51 -33.53
C GLU A 57 4.90 -29.17 -32.23
N PRO A 58 3.88 -30.07 -32.29
CA PRO A 58 3.38 -30.73 -31.10
C PRO A 58 4.45 -31.63 -30.49
N ASP A 59 4.92 -31.24 -29.30
CA ASP A 59 5.90 -31.99 -28.52
C ASP A 59 5.34 -33.40 -28.19
N LEU A 60 6.07 -34.45 -28.56
CA LEU A 60 5.70 -35.87 -28.42
C LEU A 60 5.42 -36.31 -26.97
N PHE A 61 5.69 -35.43 -25.99
CA PHE A 61 5.56 -35.68 -24.56
C PHE A 61 4.46 -34.84 -23.88
N ASP A 62 3.62 -34.13 -24.63
CA ASP A 62 2.43 -33.51 -24.06
C ASP A 62 1.35 -34.57 -23.74
N PRO A 63 0.83 -34.63 -22.51
CA PRO A 63 -0.30 -35.49 -22.19
C PRO A 63 -1.55 -35.00 -22.94
N PRO A 64 -2.42 -35.90 -23.44
CA PRO A 64 -3.60 -35.49 -24.21
C PRO A 64 -4.48 -34.56 -23.38
N ALA A 65 -4.94 -33.47 -24.01
CA ALA A 65 -5.84 -32.51 -23.40
C ALA A 65 -7.06 -33.24 -22.81
N PRO A 66 -7.51 -32.87 -21.59
CA PRO A 66 -8.68 -33.49 -20.98
C PRO A 66 -9.92 -33.24 -21.85
N PRO A 67 -10.83 -34.23 -21.99
CA PRO A 67 -12.01 -34.08 -22.82
C PRO A 67 -12.89 -32.94 -22.29
N GLU A 68 -13.40 -32.11 -23.20
CA GLU A 68 -14.31 -31.02 -22.84
C GLU A 68 -15.50 -31.54 -22.04
N PRO A 69 -15.93 -30.84 -20.98
CA PRO A 69 -17.08 -31.25 -20.20
C PRO A 69 -18.34 -31.18 -21.07
N ILE A 70 -18.98 -32.33 -21.25
CA ILE A 70 -20.29 -32.48 -21.88
C ILE A 70 -21.28 -31.57 -21.15
N VAL A 71 -21.78 -30.56 -21.85
CA VAL A 71 -22.83 -29.66 -21.34
C VAL A 71 -24.09 -30.49 -21.12
N ALA A 72 -24.37 -30.83 -19.86
CA ALA A 72 -25.63 -31.44 -19.47
C ALA A 72 -26.76 -30.41 -19.63
N ALA A 73 -27.81 -30.79 -20.36
CA ALA A 73 -29.02 -29.98 -20.55
C ALA A 73 -29.65 -29.57 -19.20
N PRO A 74 -30.28 -28.39 -19.10
CA PRO A 74 -30.86 -27.92 -17.85
C PRO A 74 -32.10 -28.74 -17.49
N VAL A 75 -32.02 -29.47 -16.38
CA VAL A 75 -33.17 -30.08 -15.72
C VAL A 75 -33.98 -28.97 -15.04
N ALA A 76 -35.27 -28.90 -15.35
CA ALA A 76 -36.18 -27.92 -14.75
C ALA A 76 -36.28 -28.11 -13.21
N PRO A 77 -36.33 -27.03 -12.42
CA PRO A 77 -36.46 -27.14 -10.96
C PRO A 77 -37.89 -27.56 -10.54
N PRO A 78 -38.04 -28.36 -9.47
CA PRO A 78 -39.35 -28.73 -8.93
C PRO A 78 -40.05 -27.55 -8.23
N PRO A 79 -41.39 -27.55 -8.11
CA PRO A 79 -42.14 -26.44 -7.52
C PRO A 79 -41.85 -26.30 -6.02
N ALA A 80 -41.69 -25.05 -5.58
CA ALA A 80 -41.41 -24.69 -4.19
C ALA A 80 -42.56 -25.06 -3.22
N PRO A 81 -42.27 -25.51 -1.99
CA PRO A 81 -43.30 -25.73 -0.98
C PRO A 81 -43.79 -24.40 -0.36
N THR A 82 -45.09 -24.36 -0.08
CA THR A 82 -45.84 -23.24 0.51
C THR A 82 -45.34 -22.90 1.93
N PRO A 83 -45.21 -21.62 2.33
CA PRO A 83 -44.74 -21.27 3.67
C PRO A 83 -45.87 -21.41 4.70
N GLU A 84 -45.82 -22.46 5.52
CA GLU A 84 -46.62 -22.54 6.75
C GLU A 84 -46.07 -21.54 7.78
N ARG A 85 -46.92 -20.60 8.24
CA ARG A 85 -46.58 -19.68 9.33
C ARG A 85 -46.58 -20.42 10.66
N ARG A 86 -45.42 -20.50 11.31
CA ARG A 86 -45.25 -21.00 12.68
C ARG A 86 -45.47 -19.84 13.67
N PRO A 87 -46.23 -20.00 14.77
CA PRO A 87 -46.36 -18.95 15.78
C PRO A 87 -45.04 -18.74 16.54
N ALA A 88 -44.67 -17.48 16.76
CA ALA A 88 -43.45 -17.10 17.45
C ALA A 88 -43.48 -17.53 18.93
N SER A 89 -42.54 -18.39 19.32
CA SER A 89 -42.29 -18.74 20.72
C SER A 89 -41.51 -17.62 21.42
N ALA A 90 -41.98 -17.23 22.60
CA ALA A 90 -41.51 -16.08 23.39
C ALA A 90 -40.22 -16.34 24.20
N ASP A 91 -39.30 -17.16 23.70
CA ASP A 91 -38.05 -17.50 24.40
C ASP A 91 -36.83 -16.67 23.92
N SER A 92 -37.01 -15.75 22.98
CA SER A 92 -35.93 -15.00 22.32
C SER A 92 -35.51 -13.69 23.01
N ILE A 93 -36.04 -13.39 24.21
CA ILE A 93 -35.81 -12.11 24.90
C ILE A 93 -34.44 -12.05 25.61
N PHE A 94 -33.82 -13.20 25.89
CA PHE A 94 -32.55 -13.27 26.63
C PHE A 94 -31.35 -13.77 25.82
N GLU A 95 -31.48 -13.88 24.50
CA GLU A 95 -30.34 -14.20 23.64
C GLU A 95 -29.51 -12.93 23.42
N ALA A 96 -28.26 -12.95 23.87
CA ALA A 96 -27.33 -11.83 23.71
C ALA A 96 -27.11 -11.56 22.21
N SER A 97 -27.75 -10.51 21.70
CA SER A 97 -27.67 -10.15 20.28
C SER A 97 -26.21 -9.98 19.84
N PRO A 98 -25.78 -10.65 18.75
CA PRO A 98 -24.44 -10.47 18.16
C PRO A 98 -24.19 -9.04 17.63
N GLU A 99 -25.22 -8.21 17.60
CA GLU A 99 -25.18 -6.83 17.11
C GLU A 99 -24.31 -5.90 17.97
N PHE A 100 -24.14 -6.17 19.27
CA PHE A 100 -23.34 -5.30 20.14
C PHE A 100 -21.84 -5.40 19.87
N THR A 101 -21.35 -6.53 19.35
CA THR A 101 -19.95 -6.72 18.96
C THR A 101 -19.59 -6.16 17.58
N GLY A 102 -20.59 -5.85 16.74
CA GLY A 102 -20.37 -5.32 15.39
C GLY A 102 -20.06 -3.83 15.35
N ARG A 103 -20.74 -3.04 16.20
CA ARG A 103 -20.75 -1.57 16.09
C ARG A 103 -19.41 -0.90 16.44
N SER A 104 -18.53 -1.57 17.18
CA SER A 104 -17.21 -1.02 17.52
C SER A 104 -16.22 -1.01 16.35
N ARG A 105 -16.49 -1.74 15.25
CA ARG A 105 -15.66 -1.71 14.04
C ARG A 105 -16.01 -0.57 13.07
N ASP A 106 -17.16 0.05 13.23
CA ASP A 106 -17.69 1.04 12.28
C ASP A 106 -17.25 2.48 12.57
N ARG A 107 -16.38 2.69 13.57
CA ARG A 107 -15.87 4.03 13.93
C ARG A 107 -14.39 4.21 13.61
N GLU A 108 -13.99 3.76 12.43
CA GLU A 108 -12.79 4.26 11.76
C GLU A 108 -13.25 5.46 10.90
N PRO A 109 -12.62 6.66 10.99
CA PRO A 109 -12.92 7.75 10.05
C PRO A 109 -12.72 7.23 8.62
N PRO A 110 -13.38 7.78 7.59
CA PRO A 110 -13.26 7.33 6.21
C PRO A 110 -11.79 7.36 5.79
N GLN A 111 -11.14 6.21 5.92
CA GLN A 111 -9.79 5.98 5.50
C GLN A 111 -9.87 6.02 3.99
N GLN A 112 -9.56 7.19 3.44
CA GLN A 112 -9.53 7.44 2.02
C GLN A 112 -8.90 6.22 1.35
N ASP A 113 -9.68 5.56 0.49
CA ASP A 113 -9.30 4.36 -0.25
C ASP A 113 -8.11 4.68 -1.17
N LEU A 114 -6.91 4.80 -0.61
CA LEU A 114 -5.71 4.39 -1.30
C LEU A 114 -5.81 2.86 -1.41
N PRO A 115 -5.65 2.28 -2.62
CA PRO A 115 -5.79 0.85 -2.88
C PRO A 115 -5.26 0.01 -1.71
N GLY A 116 -6.19 -0.72 -1.05
CA GLY A 116 -6.18 -1.23 0.33
C GLY A 116 -5.02 -2.14 0.74
N GLY A 117 -3.81 -1.61 0.66
CA GLY A 117 -2.56 -2.22 1.11
C GLY A 117 -1.47 -1.17 1.32
N GLY A 118 -1.43 -0.12 0.49
CA GLY A 118 -0.35 0.87 0.49
C GLY A 118 -0.04 1.49 1.86
N MET A 119 -1.05 2.04 2.55
CA MET A 119 -0.86 2.71 3.84
C MET A 119 -0.30 1.77 4.92
N ASN A 120 -0.83 0.55 5.00
CA ASN A 120 -0.35 -0.46 5.94
C ASN A 120 1.09 -0.91 5.59
N LEU A 121 1.42 -1.03 4.30
CA LEU A 121 2.78 -1.30 3.86
C LEU A 121 3.77 -0.22 4.33
N TYR A 122 3.41 1.06 4.19
CA TYR A 122 4.23 2.16 4.71
C TYR A 122 4.37 2.11 6.23
N ALA A 123 3.30 1.82 6.97
CA ALA A 123 3.34 1.68 8.42
C ALA A 123 4.30 0.57 8.88
N VAL A 124 4.26 -0.60 8.23
CA VAL A 124 5.19 -1.70 8.53
C VAL A 124 6.63 -1.32 8.22
N TYR A 125 6.90 -0.63 7.11
CA TYR A 125 8.24 -0.13 6.83
C TYR A 125 8.72 0.92 7.84
N ALA A 126 7.84 1.82 8.28
CA ALA A 126 8.16 2.78 9.33
C ALA A 126 8.53 2.06 10.63
N LEU A 127 7.77 1.02 11.01
CA LEU A 127 8.08 0.19 12.17
C LEU A 127 9.43 -0.56 12.05
N ILE A 128 9.77 -1.04 10.84
CA ILE A 128 11.09 -1.64 10.54
C ILE A 128 12.20 -0.60 10.71
N LEU A 129 12.04 0.61 10.18
CA LEU A 129 13.06 1.67 10.30
C LEU A 129 13.21 2.16 11.75
N LEU A 130 12.11 2.19 12.50
CA LEU A 130 12.10 2.55 13.91
C LEU A 130 12.71 1.44 14.81
N ALA A 131 13.04 0.27 14.26
CA ALA A 131 13.55 -0.86 15.03
C ALA A 131 14.87 -0.54 15.72
N VAL A 132 15.77 0.17 15.05
CA VAL A 132 17.07 0.52 15.63
C VAL A 132 16.96 1.49 16.81
N PRO A 133 16.31 2.67 16.67
CA PRO A 133 16.19 3.60 17.79
C PRO A 133 15.36 3.06 18.96
N THR A 134 14.48 2.08 18.72
CA THR A 134 13.66 1.46 19.77
C THR A 134 14.24 0.16 20.32
N LEU A 135 15.51 -0.16 20.02
CA LEU A 135 16.16 -1.42 20.43
C LEU A 135 15.35 -2.68 20.07
N GLY A 136 14.71 -2.66 18.91
CA GLY A 136 13.95 -3.77 18.34
C GLY A 136 12.49 -3.86 18.77
N VAL A 137 12.02 -3.01 19.70
CA VAL A 137 10.62 -3.05 20.17
C VAL A 137 9.65 -2.81 19.01
N SER A 138 9.92 -1.83 18.14
CA SER A 138 9.03 -1.59 16.98
C SER A 138 9.06 -2.73 15.96
N ALA A 139 10.18 -3.47 15.82
CA ALA A 139 10.24 -4.65 14.97
C ALA A 139 9.35 -5.78 15.52
N ALA A 140 9.29 -5.96 16.84
CA ALA A 140 8.38 -6.92 17.45
C ALA A 140 6.91 -6.55 17.18
N ILE A 141 6.55 -5.28 17.32
CA ILE A 141 5.21 -4.78 16.98
C ILE A 141 4.91 -5.01 15.50
N ALA A 142 5.85 -4.70 14.61
CA ALA A 142 5.70 -4.92 13.17
C ALA A 142 5.50 -6.40 12.85
N LEU A 143 6.24 -7.30 13.51
CA LEU A 143 6.13 -8.74 13.31
C LEU A 143 4.74 -9.25 13.69
N VAL A 144 4.18 -8.78 14.81
CA VAL A 144 2.80 -9.10 15.21
C VAL A 144 1.79 -8.54 14.19
N ALA A 145 1.98 -7.30 13.74
CA ALA A 145 1.12 -6.68 12.73
C ALA A 145 1.14 -7.42 11.38
N VAL A 146 2.25 -8.08 11.03
CA VAL A 146 2.42 -8.80 9.76
C VAL A 146 1.93 -10.24 9.82
N THR A 147 1.97 -10.89 11.00
CA THR A 147 1.67 -12.32 11.14
C THR A 147 0.17 -12.63 11.18
N GLY A 148 -0.66 -11.69 11.65
CA GLY A 148 -2.12 -11.86 11.71
C GLY A 148 -2.88 -11.44 10.44
N ARG A 149 -2.21 -10.87 9.43
CA ARG A 149 -2.88 -10.26 8.28
C ARG A 149 -2.89 -11.18 7.05
N ALA A 150 -4.03 -11.22 6.35
CA ALA A 150 -4.09 -11.79 5.02
C ALA A 150 -3.20 -10.99 4.05
N GLY A 151 -2.49 -11.67 3.16
CA GLY A 151 -1.61 -11.02 2.19
C GLY A 151 -2.39 -10.13 1.21
N PRO A 152 -1.87 -8.94 0.84
CA PRO A 152 -2.51 -8.09 -0.15
C PRO A 152 -2.77 -8.81 -1.48
N ALA A 153 -3.90 -8.49 -2.14
CA ALA A 153 -4.30 -9.12 -3.40
C ALA A 153 -3.51 -8.63 -4.61
N ASP A 154 -3.07 -7.36 -4.59
CA ASP A 154 -2.33 -6.76 -5.69
C ASP A 154 -0.87 -7.30 -5.78
N PRO A 155 -0.37 -7.64 -6.98
CA PRO A 155 0.97 -8.21 -7.15
C PRO A 155 2.11 -7.35 -6.56
N LEU A 156 2.03 -6.03 -6.69
CA LEU A 156 3.04 -5.11 -6.15
C LEU A 156 3.05 -5.20 -4.63
N SER A 157 1.91 -4.96 -4.00
CA SER A 157 1.79 -4.98 -2.54
C SER A 157 2.09 -6.36 -1.94
N ARG A 158 1.79 -7.46 -2.64
CA ARG A 158 2.16 -8.82 -2.27
C ARG A 158 3.68 -9.02 -2.20
N SER A 159 4.42 -8.51 -3.19
CA SER A 159 5.89 -8.61 -3.22
C SER A 159 6.52 -7.90 -2.00
N HIS A 160 6.04 -6.70 -1.67
CA HIS A 160 6.48 -5.94 -0.51
C HIS A 160 6.10 -6.63 0.81
N PHE A 161 4.90 -7.20 0.92
CA PHE A 161 4.49 -7.92 2.12
C PHE A 161 5.40 -9.11 2.42
N ILE A 162 5.71 -9.93 1.41
CA ILE A 162 6.62 -11.08 1.57
C ILE A 162 8.01 -10.60 1.99
N TYR A 163 8.52 -9.53 1.37
CA TYR A 163 9.81 -8.94 1.73
C TYR A 163 9.83 -8.45 3.18
N GLN A 164 8.79 -7.73 3.62
CA GLN A 164 8.63 -7.24 5.00
C GLN A 164 8.61 -8.39 6.00
N GLN A 165 7.77 -9.40 5.77
CA GLN A 165 7.65 -10.55 6.65
C GLN A 165 8.99 -11.27 6.83
N ARG A 166 9.74 -11.46 5.73
CA ARG A 166 11.06 -12.08 5.80
C ARG A 166 12.09 -11.23 6.53
N THR A 167 12.10 -9.91 6.33
CA THR A 167 12.97 -9.00 7.09
C THR A 167 12.70 -9.12 8.58
N LEU A 168 11.43 -9.13 8.96
CA LEU A 168 11.01 -9.17 10.37
C LEU A 168 11.37 -10.49 11.03
N TRP A 169 11.16 -11.63 10.35
CA TRP A 169 11.59 -12.93 10.87
C TRP A 169 13.10 -13.04 10.98
N ALA A 170 13.84 -12.60 9.96
CA ALA A 170 15.30 -12.60 10.00
C ALA A 170 15.82 -11.71 11.15
N ALA A 171 15.25 -10.51 11.31
CA ALA A 171 15.60 -9.59 12.38
C ALA A 171 15.26 -10.15 13.76
N PHE A 172 14.11 -10.79 13.91
CA PHE A 172 13.71 -11.42 15.16
C PHE A 172 14.65 -12.57 15.56
N ILE A 173 14.95 -13.47 14.62
CA ILE A 173 15.85 -14.60 14.87
C ILE A 173 17.26 -14.11 15.18
N ALA A 174 17.83 -13.22 14.35
CA ALA A 174 19.17 -12.71 14.56
C ALA A 174 19.27 -11.87 15.85
N GLY A 175 18.23 -11.10 16.18
CA GLY A 175 18.14 -10.35 17.43
C GLY A 175 18.11 -11.27 18.64
N LEU A 176 17.30 -12.34 18.60
CA LEU A 176 17.25 -13.34 19.66
C LEU A 176 18.61 -14.02 19.86
N ILE A 177 19.29 -14.38 18.77
CA ILE A 177 20.66 -14.92 18.81
C ILE A 177 21.60 -13.91 19.47
N GLY A 178 21.59 -12.65 19.05
CA GLY A 178 22.42 -11.59 19.62
C GLY A 178 22.23 -11.41 21.13
N VAL A 179 20.97 -11.38 21.59
CA VAL A 179 20.64 -11.26 23.02
C VAL A 179 21.13 -12.46 23.82
N VAL A 180 21.07 -13.67 23.26
CA VAL A 180 21.56 -14.90 23.91
C VAL A 180 23.09 -14.96 23.94
N LEU A 181 23.79 -14.44 22.92
CA LEU A 181 25.25 -14.46 22.84
C LEU A 181 25.93 -13.55 23.87
N ILE A 182 25.29 -12.42 24.23
CA ILE A 182 25.82 -11.44 25.20
C ILE A 182 26.15 -12.07 26.56
N PRO A 183 25.22 -12.74 27.26
CA PRO A 183 25.49 -13.39 28.55
C PRO A 183 26.29 -14.69 28.44
N ALA A 184 26.41 -15.28 27.25
CA ALA A 184 27.10 -16.55 27.03
C ALA A 184 28.65 -16.45 27.05
N GLY A 185 29.21 -15.32 27.50
CA GLY A 185 30.66 -15.07 27.52
C GLY A 185 31.23 -14.60 26.18
N ILE A 186 30.41 -14.42 25.14
CA ILE A 186 30.81 -13.96 23.81
C ILE A 186 30.29 -12.54 23.55
N PHE A 187 30.49 -11.64 24.53
CA PHE A 187 29.93 -10.29 24.56
C PHE A 187 30.23 -9.47 23.29
N ALA A 188 31.50 -9.44 22.87
CA ALA A 188 31.92 -8.69 21.69
C ALA A 188 31.18 -9.17 20.42
N LEU A 189 31.03 -10.49 20.25
CA LEU A 189 30.33 -11.05 19.10
C LEU A 189 28.82 -10.76 19.16
N GLY A 190 28.21 -10.86 20.33
CA GLY A 190 26.79 -10.54 20.52
C GLY A 190 26.48 -9.09 20.14
N ILE A 191 27.28 -8.15 20.61
CA ILE A 191 27.12 -6.73 20.27
C ILE A 191 27.42 -6.47 18.79
N SER A 192 28.51 -7.02 18.25
CA SER A 192 28.80 -6.87 16.82
C SER A 192 27.66 -7.41 15.96
N LEU A 193 27.09 -8.57 16.31
CA LEU A 193 25.97 -9.16 15.61
C LEU A 193 24.75 -8.22 15.63
N ILE A 194 24.36 -7.69 16.80
CA ILE A 194 23.22 -6.77 16.93
C ILE A 194 23.50 -5.46 16.16
N PHE A 195 24.73 -4.97 16.17
CA PHE A 195 25.12 -3.77 15.43
C PHE A 195 25.01 -3.97 13.91
N PHE A 196 25.58 -5.05 13.38
CA PHE A 196 25.45 -5.39 11.95
C PHE A 196 23.99 -5.66 11.58
N LEU A 197 23.22 -6.29 12.48
CA LEU A 197 21.80 -6.50 12.29
C LEU A 197 21.05 -5.17 12.20
N ALA A 198 21.34 -4.21 13.08
CA ALA A 198 20.73 -2.89 13.06
C ALA A 198 21.00 -2.18 11.72
N LEU A 199 22.26 -2.19 11.26
CA LEU A 199 22.62 -1.64 9.95
C LEU A 199 21.85 -2.33 8.82
N TRP A 200 21.83 -3.67 8.82
CA TRP A 200 21.13 -4.47 7.81
C TRP A 200 19.62 -4.17 7.77
N VAL A 201 18.97 -4.06 8.94
CA VAL A 201 17.53 -3.72 9.05
C VAL A 201 17.24 -2.34 8.48
N VAL A 202 18.08 -1.34 8.76
CA VAL A 202 17.91 0.03 8.22
C VAL A 202 18.06 0.04 6.71
N LEU A 203 19.11 -0.58 6.18
CA LEU A 203 19.32 -0.64 4.72
C LEU A 203 18.16 -1.37 4.03
N ARG A 204 17.75 -2.54 4.54
CA ARG A 204 16.60 -3.29 4.01
C ARG A 204 15.30 -2.50 4.10
N GLY A 205 15.06 -1.80 5.20
CA GLY A 205 13.90 -0.93 5.38
C GLY A 205 13.89 0.22 4.37
N ALA A 206 15.01 0.92 4.22
CA ALA A 206 15.16 2.05 3.31
C ALA A 206 14.98 1.65 1.85
N THR A 207 15.59 0.54 1.41
CA THR A 207 15.43 -0.02 0.05
C THR A 207 13.97 -0.38 -0.22
N GLY A 208 13.30 -1.01 0.75
CA GLY A 208 11.88 -1.35 0.64
C GLY A 208 10.97 -0.13 0.47
N VAL A 209 11.19 0.92 1.28
CA VAL A 209 10.45 2.19 1.17
C VAL A 209 10.74 2.89 -0.15
N TRP A 210 11.99 2.92 -0.58
CA TRP A 210 12.39 3.56 -1.84
C TRP A 210 11.69 2.92 -3.05
N ASN A 211 11.67 1.59 -3.10
CA ASN A 211 10.99 0.86 -4.18
C ASN A 211 9.47 1.07 -4.14
N LEU A 212 8.88 1.08 -2.94
CA LEU A 212 7.45 1.34 -2.78
C LEU A 212 7.08 2.76 -3.23
N LYS A 213 7.88 3.76 -2.85
CA LYS A 213 7.72 5.16 -3.28
C LYS A 213 7.91 5.32 -4.79
N SER A 214 8.75 4.48 -5.41
CA SER A 214 8.96 4.44 -6.85
C SER A 214 7.85 3.71 -7.62
N GLY A 215 6.85 3.13 -6.94
CA GLY A 215 5.83 2.30 -7.58
C GLY A 215 6.40 1.01 -8.20
N ARG A 216 7.58 0.56 -7.76
CA ARG A 216 8.24 -0.64 -8.29
C ARG A 216 8.04 -1.82 -7.37
N ALA A 217 7.58 -2.93 -7.92
CA ALA A 217 7.55 -4.21 -7.20
C ALA A 217 8.98 -4.68 -6.88
N ILE A 218 9.11 -5.48 -5.81
CA ILE A 218 10.41 -6.04 -5.43
C ILE A 218 10.70 -7.23 -6.35
N SER A 219 11.73 -7.11 -7.19
CA SER A 219 12.11 -8.13 -8.19
C SER A 219 12.39 -9.49 -7.56
N ASN A 220 12.92 -9.53 -6.33
CA ASN A 220 13.21 -10.77 -5.63
C ASN A 220 12.85 -10.67 -4.14
N PRO A 221 11.56 -10.84 -3.76
CA PRO A 221 11.12 -10.64 -2.37
C PRO A 221 11.66 -11.71 -1.43
N ARG A 222 12.27 -12.76 -1.98
CA ARG A 222 12.89 -13.87 -1.27
C ARG A 222 14.41 -13.73 -1.11
N SER A 223 15.01 -12.65 -1.60
CA SER A 223 16.45 -12.42 -1.41
C SER A 223 16.77 -12.18 0.07
N TRP A 224 17.95 -12.65 0.49
CA TRP A 224 18.53 -12.34 1.81
C TRP A 224 19.44 -11.09 1.75
N TRP A 225 19.92 -10.75 0.56
CA TRP A 225 20.66 -9.53 0.29
C TRP A 225 19.72 -8.32 0.10
N ILE A 226 20.30 -7.12 -0.04
CA ILE A 226 19.58 -5.82 -0.11
C ILE A 226 18.40 -5.86 -1.11
#